data_AF-A0AAV9J4T4-F1
#
_entry.id   AF-A0AAV9J4T4-F1
#
_cell.length_a   1.000
_cell.length_b   1.000
_cell.length_c   1.000
_cell.angle_alpha   90.00
_cell.angle_beta   90.00
_cell.angle_gamma   90.00
#
_symmetry.space_group_name_H-M   'P 1'
#
loop_
_entity.id
_entity.type
_entity.pdbx_description
1 polymer ?
#
loop_
_entity_poly.entity_id
_entity_poly.type
_entity_poly.pdbx_seq_one_letter_code
_entity_poly.pdbx_strand_id
1 'polypeptide(L)'
;MATVVLGAQWGDEGKGKIVDVLSEGTQLCCRAQGGHNAGHTIVKNGKTFDVHILPSGVLTEGCVNLIGTGCVIYVPGFFKELEMIEAHGINLQDRVLLSDRCHVDLDLHTKVDGLEEVELGKGSIGTTGKGIGPTYSTKATRSGVHIADIFNKEYFDDKVRNLERGYKKRYGDLLQYDLEDELKRFDDYRERLKPFVVDQVPLIESAVKGNVRMLVEGANALMLDIDNGTYPYVTSSNTGLGGIFTGLHLHPRKIKETIGVVKAYTTRVGGGPFPSEQLNDIGERLQVVGKEFGVTTGRKRRCGWLDLVVVKFSNAINWYDAINLTKLDILDDFDEVKVATEYTHNGQKLASFPADLHVLETMEVKYETLPGWKSKTVGLRQYDELPENARKYIEYIEKFVGVPVKYIGTGPGRESMITRTNLIIILVMMQASKKIPFEDPMVLNAVRALYVVSNLIIAGVYFYTKMQIDKKRDMTVLKYVEPAAMGSTEEPKAVTTTVHAYDLSQLRGLFKSQLMGVGMTPIMPTYFNYTNPLLIQSIIPLKGAFEGNLVKVHLLGQSASGDLKRPWKAAAGMMGMMQGQGAGEIKTDKKSIEAAERSGRGGAKEE
;
A
#
# COMPACT_ATOMS: atom_id res chain seq x y z
N MET A 1 7.83 -10.49 11.02
CA MET A 1 6.54 -10.79 10.35
C MET A 1 6.43 -9.92 9.11
N ALA A 2 5.90 -10.44 8.00
CA ALA A 2 5.83 -9.73 6.72
C ALA A 2 4.40 -9.33 6.36
N THR A 3 4.22 -8.08 5.94
CA THR A 3 3.05 -7.64 5.18
C THR A 3 3.41 -7.63 3.69
N VAL A 4 2.58 -8.21 2.83
CA VAL A 4 2.84 -8.32 1.39
C VAL A 4 1.84 -7.46 0.62
N VAL A 5 2.30 -6.64 -0.32
CA VAL A 5 1.46 -5.80 -1.17
C VAL A 5 1.61 -6.23 -2.63
N LEU A 6 0.54 -6.72 -3.25
CA LEU A 6 0.54 -7.24 -4.63
C LEU A 6 -0.49 -6.53 -5.49
N GLY A 7 -0.23 -6.38 -6.79
CA GLY A 7 -1.19 -5.83 -7.75
C GLY A 7 -2.17 -6.91 -8.16
N ALA A 8 -3.47 -6.61 -8.15
CA ALA A 8 -4.52 -7.59 -8.42
C ALA A 8 -4.98 -7.63 -9.88
N GLN A 9 -4.51 -6.72 -10.74
CA GLN A 9 -4.96 -6.56 -12.14
C GLN A 9 -3.75 -6.66 -13.10
N TRP A 10 -3.61 -5.74 -14.07
CA TRP A 10 -2.50 -5.67 -15.05
C TRP A 10 -1.48 -4.56 -14.72
N GLY A 11 -1.28 -4.25 -13.44
CA GLY A 11 -0.33 -3.21 -13.02
C GLY A 11 -0.98 -1.83 -12.94
N ASP A 12 -0.17 -0.85 -12.54
CA ASP A 12 -0.59 0.55 -12.36
C ASP A 12 -1.71 0.78 -11.34
N GLU A 13 -1.98 -0.17 -10.44
CA GLU A 13 -3.06 -0.06 -9.44
C GLU A 13 -2.74 0.93 -8.31
N GLY A 14 -1.56 1.58 -8.32
CA GLY A 14 -1.17 2.54 -7.29
C GLY A 14 -0.59 1.91 -6.02
N LYS A 15 0.11 0.77 -6.15
CA LYS A 15 0.81 0.09 -5.04
C LYS A 15 1.71 1.03 -4.23
N GLY A 16 2.46 1.90 -4.90
CA GLY A 16 3.43 2.79 -4.25
C GLY A 16 2.84 3.61 -3.10
N LYS A 17 1.57 4.06 -3.21
CA LYS A 17 0.91 4.84 -2.16
C LYS A 17 0.67 4.03 -0.90
N ILE A 18 0.14 2.81 -1.01
CA ILE A 18 -0.08 1.97 0.18
C ILE A 18 1.24 1.47 0.76
N VAL A 19 2.25 1.23 -0.07
CA VAL A 19 3.59 0.86 0.41
C VAL A 19 4.22 2.02 1.19
N ASP A 20 4.11 3.27 0.72
CA ASP A 20 4.58 4.43 1.46
C ASP A 20 3.86 4.59 2.81
N VAL A 21 2.54 4.39 2.86
CA VAL A 21 1.77 4.41 4.11
C VAL A 21 2.20 3.29 5.07
N LEU A 22 2.36 2.06 4.59
CA LEU A 22 2.76 0.91 5.40
C LEU A 22 4.24 0.89 5.76
N SER A 23 5.07 1.66 5.04
CA SER A 23 6.49 1.77 5.33
C SER A 23 6.76 2.46 6.66
N GLU A 24 5.83 3.28 7.18
CA GLU A 24 5.93 3.83 8.54
C GLU A 24 6.02 2.70 9.57
N GLY A 25 7.13 2.68 10.32
CA GLY A 25 7.41 1.63 11.30
C GLY A 25 7.89 0.30 10.71
N THR A 26 8.02 0.18 9.38
CA THR A 26 8.69 -0.96 8.75
C THR A 26 10.20 -0.86 8.94
N GLN A 27 10.84 -1.98 9.26
CA GLN A 27 12.29 -2.04 9.47
C GLN A 27 13.03 -2.57 8.23
N LEU A 28 12.39 -3.46 7.48
CA LEU A 28 12.96 -4.06 6.27
C LEU A 28 11.91 -4.07 5.14
N CYS A 29 12.12 -3.28 4.10
CA CYS A 29 11.31 -3.29 2.89
C CYS A 29 11.99 -4.12 1.80
N CYS A 30 11.27 -5.01 1.14
CA CYS A 30 11.83 -5.98 0.20
C CYS A 30 11.14 -5.90 -1.15
N ARG A 31 11.92 -6.05 -2.23
CA ARG A 31 11.46 -6.38 -3.58
C ARG A 31 11.85 -7.82 -3.88
N ALA A 32 10.90 -8.63 -4.35
CA ALA A 32 11.13 -10.07 -4.52
C ALA A 32 11.40 -10.50 -5.97
N GLN A 33 10.89 -9.73 -6.94
CA GLN A 33 10.82 -10.13 -8.35
C GLN A 33 10.75 -8.89 -9.26
N GLY A 34 10.77 -9.13 -10.57
CA GLY A 34 10.76 -8.10 -11.60
C GLY A 34 12.13 -7.42 -11.70
N GLY A 35 12.17 -6.24 -12.31
CA GLY A 35 13.38 -5.44 -12.42
C GLY A 35 13.03 -3.96 -12.47
N HIS A 36 13.82 -3.19 -13.22
CA HIS A 36 13.60 -1.76 -13.42
C HIS A 36 12.44 -1.45 -14.40
N ASN A 37 11.69 -2.47 -14.83
CA ASN A 37 10.42 -2.35 -15.57
C ASN A 37 9.22 -2.06 -14.68
N ALA A 38 9.34 -2.31 -13.38
CA ALA A 38 8.42 -1.79 -12.40
C ALA A 38 8.87 -0.39 -12.00
N GLY A 39 7.89 0.46 -11.71
CA GLY A 39 8.13 1.80 -11.21
C GLY A 39 6.87 2.40 -10.65
N HIS A 40 7.02 3.27 -9.68
CA HIS A 40 5.92 4.02 -9.13
C HIS A 40 6.39 5.38 -8.65
N THR A 41 5.53 6.37 -8.87
CA THR A 41 5.74 7.73 -8.43
C THR A 41 5.21 7.88 -7.02
N ILE A 42 6.06 8.29 -6.08
CA ILE A 42 5.67 8.60 -4.69
C ILE A 42 5.79 10.10 -4.48
N VAL A 43 4.75 10.70 -3.91
CA VAL A 43 4.80 12.08 -3.43
C VAL A 43 4.98 12.08 -1.92
N LYS A 44 6.14 12.54 -1.46
CA LYS A 44 6.49 12.62 -0.02
C LYS A 44 7.01 14.01 0.31
N ASN A 45 6.41 14.65 1.33
CA ASN A 45 6.76 16.01 1.77
C ASN A 45 6.78 17.04 0.61
N GLY A 46 5.82 16.93 -0.32
CA GLY A 46 5.71 17.81 -1.48
C GLY A 46 6.73 17.55 -2.59
N LYS A 47 7.61 16.56 -2.45
CA LYS A 47 8.57 16.12 -3.47
C LYS A 47 8.09 14.84 -4.15
N THR A 48 8.35 14.73 -5.44
CA THR A 48 7.99 13.57 -6.27
C THR A 48 9.23 12.71 -6.50
N PHE A 49 9.11 11.41 -6.25
CA PHE A 49 10.17 10.43 -6.42
C PHE A 49 9.70 9.32 -7.35
N ASP A 50 10.43 9.08 -8.43
CA ASP A 50 10.20 7.97 -9.35
C ASP A 50 11.18 6.84 -9.03
N VAL A 51 10.71 5.86 -8.25
CA VAL A 51 11.49 4.68 -7.87
C VAL A 51 11.11 3.49 -8.75
N HIS A 52 12.11 2.69 -9.12
CA HIS A 52 11.98 1.56 -10.05
C HIS A 52 12.40 0.25 -9.40
N ILE A 53 13.70 0.04 -9.19
CA ILE A 53 14.22 -1.20 -8.58
C ILE A 53 14.31 -1.09 -7.07
N LEU A 54 14.56 0.11 -6.53
CA LEU A 54 14.61 0.31 -5.08
C LEU A 54 13.21 0.10 -4.48
N PRO A 55 13.09 -0.67 -3.38
CA PRO A 55 11.87 -0.69 -2.61
C PRO A 55 11.49 0.73 -2.13
N SER A 56 10.19 1.06 -2.11
CA SER A 56 9.69 2.38 -1.69
C SER A 56 10.12 2.78 -0.27
N GLY A 57 10.42 1.78 0.58
CA GLY A 57 10.93 1.97 1.92
C GLY A 57 12.20 2.81 1.99
N VAL A 58 12.91 3.00 0.87
CA VAL A 58 14.09 3.86 0.77
C VAL A 58 13.78 5.31 1.16
N LEU A 59 12.53 5.74 0.94
CA LEU A 59 12.05 7.06 1.32
C LEU A 59 11.72 7.18 2.82
N THR A 60 11.74 6.09 3.58
CA THR A 60 11.38 6.04 5.00
C THR A 60 12.60 5.89 5.88
N GLU A 61 12.83 6.89 6.73
CA GLU A 61 13.98 6.95 7.63
C GLU A 61 14.12 5.68 8.48
N GLY A 62 15.34 5.15 8.56
CA GLY A 62 15.66 3.94 9.31
C GLY A 62 15.20 2.63 8.68
N CYS A 63 14.45 2.65 7.58
CA CYS A 63 14.06 1.44 6.86
C CYS A 63 15.22 0.94 5.98
N VAL A 64 15.58 -0.33 6.15
CA VAL A 64 16.52 -1.07 5.31
C VAL A 64 15.77 -1.63 4.10
N ASN A 65 16.40 -1.66 2.93
CA ASN A 65 15.78 -1.98 1.66
C ASN A 65 16.54 -3.11 0.99
N LEU A 66 15.90 -4.24 0.80
CA LEU A 66 16.48 -5.41 0.16
C LEU A 66 15.90 -5.61 -1.24
N ILE A 67 16.78 -5.66 -2.24
CA ILE A 67 16.45 -6.16 -3.56
C ILE A 67 16.79 -7.65 -3.58
N GLY A 68 15.76 -8.48 -3.71
CA GLY A 68 15.82 -9.91 -3.47
C GLY A 68 16.26 -10.74 -4.68
N THR A 69 16.72 -11.96 -4.43
CA THR A 69 17.24 -12.93 -5.42
C THR A 69 16.35 -13.12 -6.66
N GLY A 70 15.03 -13.00 -6.52
CA GLY A 70 14.13 -13.14 -7.65
C GLY A 70 14.16 -11.97 -8.63
N CYS A 71 14.73 -10.81 -8.26
CA CYS A 71 14.87 -9.65 -9.14
C CYS A 71 15.99 -9.78 -10.17
N VAL A 72 15.86 -9.01 -11.27
CA VAL A 72 16.89 -8.77 -12.27
C VAL A 72 17.37 -7.31 -12.20
N ILE A 73 18.68 -7.09 -12.30
CA ILE A 73 19.33 -5.83 -11.93
C ILE A 73 20.06 -5.23 -13.10
N TYR A 74 19.56 -4.07 -13.53
CA TYR A 74 20.30 -3.20 -14.44
C TYR A 74 21.17 -2.25 -13.62
N VAL A 75 22.48 -2.54 -13.57
CA VAL A 75 23.44 -1.84 -12.70
C VAL A 75 23.52 -0.33 -12.95
N PRO A 76 23.57 0.17 -14.21
CA PRO A 76 23.55 1.61 -14.46
C PRO A 76 22.28 2.28 -13.93
N GLY A 77 21.13 1.62 -14.10
CA GLY A 77 19.84 2.11 -13.59
C GLY A 77 19.79 2.15 -12.06
N PHE A 78 20.34 1.14 -11.39
CA PHE A 78 20.45 1.09 -9.94
C PHE A 78 21.25 2.29 -9.38
N PHE A 79 22.45 2.56 -9.92
CA PHE A 79 23.25 3.72 -9.47
C PHE A 79 22.57 5.05 -9.76
N LYS A 80 21.97 5.22 -10.95
CA LYS A 80 21.21 6.43 -11.27
C LYS A 80 20.06 6.67 -10.29
N GLU A 81 19.39 5.61 -9.85
CA GLU A 81 18.32 5.69 -8.87
C GLU A 81 18.85 6.08 -7.48
N LEU A 82 19.98 5.50 -7.04
CA LEU A 82 20.65 5.90 -5.79
C LEU A 82 21.03 7.39 -5.79
N GLU A 83 21.71 7.84 -6.84
CA GLU A 83 22.16 9.24 -7.00
C GLU A 83 20.97 10.21 -6.99
N MET A 84 19.86 9.85 -7.63
CA MET A 84 18.63 10.64 -7.61
C MET A 84 18.06 10.77 -6.19
N ILE A 85 18.04 9.68 -5.42
CA ILE A 85 17.53 9.71 -4.04
C ILE A 85 18.45 10.51 -3.11
N GLU A 86 19.77 10.35 -3.24
CA GLU A 86 20.76 11.11 -2.46
C GLU A 86 20.72 12.60 -2.77
N ALA A 87 20.52 12.99 -4.03
CA ALA A 87 20.38 14.39 -4.44
C ALA A 87 19.19 15.09 -3.76
N HIS A 88 18.20 14.33 -3.27
CA HIS A 88 17.08 14.87 -2.50
C HIS A 88 17.33 14.94 -0.99
N GLY A 89 18.54 14.59 -0.53
CA GLY A 89 18.99 14.66 0.86
C GLY A 89 18.68 13.41 1.69
N ILE A 90 18.36 12.28 1.04
CA ILE A 90 18.04 11.03 1.73
C ILE A 90 19.31 10.21 1.89
N ASN A 91 19.70 9.90 3.13
CA ASN A 91 20.87 9.07 3.41
C ASN A 91 20.60 7.60 3.09
N LEU A 92 21.38 7.02 2.17
CA LEU A 92 21.27 5.62 1.73
C LEU A 92 22.28 4.68 2.40
N GLN A 93 23.25 5.23 3.14
CA GLN A 93 24.31 4.46 3.78
C GLN A 93 23.72 3.36 4.67
N ASP A 94 24.19 2.12 4.47
CA ASP A 94 23.77 0.91 5.20
C ASP A 94 22.27 0.58 5.11
N ARG A 95 21.53 1.21 4.19
CA ARG A 95 20.07 1.06 4.04
C ARG A 95 19.64 0.40 2.74
N VAL A 96 20.55 0.18 1.80
CA VAL A 96 20.24 -0.50 0.53
C VAL A 96 21.10 -1.76 0.44
N LEU A 97 20.42 -2.89 0.26
CA LEU A 97 21.01 -4.22 0.20
C LEU A 97 20.57 -4.89 -1.10
N LEU A 98 21.50 -5.61 -1.72
CA LEU A 98 21.30 -6.32 -2.98
C LEU A 98 21.72 -7.78 -2.81
N SER A 99 20.83 -8.70 -3.16
CA SER A 99 21.17 -10.13 -3.13
C SER A 99 22.31 -10.44 -4.11
N ASP A 100 23.32 -11.16 -3.63
CA ASP A 100 24.41 -11.73 -4.43
C ASP A 100 23.92 -12.66 -5.56
N ARG A 101 22.71 -13.22 -5.42
CA ARG A 101 22.09 -14.14 -6.38
C ARG A 101 21.10 -13.47 -7.34
N CYS A 102 20.92 -12.14 -7.28
CA CYS A 102 20.19 -11.44 -8.34
C CYS A 102 20.88 -11.67 -9.69
N HIS A 103 20.11 -11.78 -10.77
CA HIS A 103 20.68 -11.79 -12.12
C HIS A 103 20.98 -10.38 -12.61
N VAL A 104 22.01 -10.26 -13.44
CA VAL A 104 22.38 -9.00 -14.08
C VAL A 104 21.63 -8.85 -15.40
N ASP A 105 20.91 -7.75 -15.51
CA ASP A 105 20.33 -7.27 -16.75
C ASP A 105 21.38 -6.44 -17.49
N LEU A 106 21.74 -6.86 -18.70
CA LEU A 106 22.82 -6.31 -19.50
C LEU A 106 22.23 -5.47 -20.63
N ASP A 107 22.99 -4.51 -21.15
CA ASP A 107 22.63 -3.80 -22.39
C ASP A 107 22.39 -4.78 -23.53
N LEU A 108 23.12 -5.91 -23.56
CA LEU A 108 22.88 -7.03 -24.46
C LEU A 108 21.43 -7.53 -24.40
N HIS A 109 20.89 -7.75 -23.19
CA HIS A 109 19.50 -8.21 -23.01
C HIS A 109 18.50 -7.16 -23.49
N THR A 110 18.78 -5.87 -23.29
CA THR A 110 17.93 -4.78 -23.81
C THR A 110 17.89 -4.77 -25.33
N LYS A 111 19.01 -5.01 -26.01
CA LYS A 111 19.04 -5.15 -27.48
C LYS A 111 18.23 -6.34 -27.96
N VAL A 112 18.39 -7.49 -27.29
CA VAL A 112 17.66 -8.72 -27.61
C VAL A 112 16.15 -8.54 -27.42
N ASP A 113 15.70 -7.88 -26.34
CA ASP A 113 14.28 -7.60 -26.06
C ASP A 113 13.66 -6.81 -27.23
N GLY A 114 14.35 -5.78 -27.72
CA GLY A 114 13.91 -5.03 -28.90
C GLY A 114 13.85 -5.86 -30.18
N LEU A 115 14.82 -6.74 -30.42
CA LEU A 115 14.83 -7.63 -31.59
C LEU A 115 13.70 -8.67 -31.52
N GLU A 116 13.44 -9.26 -30.35
CA GLU A 116 12.34 -10.21 -30.14
C GLU A 116 10.98 -9.55 -30.39
N GLU A 117 10.76 -8.31 -29.92
CA GLU A 117 9.53 -7.57 -30.20
C GLU A 117 9.34 -7.26 -31.70
N VAL A 118 10.42 -6.94 -32.42
CA VAL A 118 10.37 -6.71 -33.88
C VAL A 118 10.06 -8.02 -34.62
N GLU A 119 10.67 -9.13 -34.22
CA GLU A 119 10.46 -10.46 -34.80
C GLU A 119 8.98 -10.90 -34.67
N LEU A 120 8.32 -10.57 -33.55
CA LEU A 120 6.92 -10.89 -33.32
C LEU A 120 5.94 -10.06 -34.17
N GLY A 121 6.35 -8.90 -34.69
CA GLY A 121 5.52 -8.05 -35.55
C GLY A 121 4.16 -7.72 -34.93
N LYS A 122 3.06 -8.17 -35.56
CA LYS A 122 1.68 -7.96 -35.04
C LYS A 122 1.42 -8.69 -33.72
N GLY A 123 2.21 -9.72 -33.40
CA GLY A 123 2.17 -10.46 -32.15
C GLY A 123 3.05 -9.87 -31.04
N SER A 124 3.56 -8.65 -31.21
CA SER A 124 4.37 -7.98 -30.19
C SER A 124 3.66 -7.96 -28.84
N ILE A 125 4.38 -8.30 -27.77
CA ILE A 125 3.86 -8.32 -26.41
C ILE A 125 3.61 -6.88 -25.92
N GLY A 126 4.43 -5.94 -26.39
CA GLY A 126 4.49 -4.57 -25.88
C GLY A 126 5.37 -4.48 -24.65
N THR A 127 6.55 -5.11 -24.68
CA THR A 127 7.49 -5.10 -23.56
C THR A 127 7.94 -3.66 -23.24
N THR A 128 8.62 -3.51 -22.10
CA THR A 128 9.20 -2.22 -21.73
C THR A 128 10.48 -1.91 -22.49
N GLY A 129 11.01 -2.84 -23.31
CA GLY A 129 12.29 -2.68 -24.01
C GLY A 129 13.46 -2.51 -23.04
N LYS A 130 13.44 -3.28 -21.94
CA LYS A 130 14.36 -3.12 -20.80
C LYS A 130 15.19 -4.37 -20.54
N GLY A 131 15.09 -5.42 -21.36
CA GLY A 131 15.91 -6.63 -21.19
C GLY A 131 15.39 -7.62 -20.15
N ILE A 132 14.22 -7.37 -19.55
CA ILE A 132 13.65 -8.22 -18.48
C ILE A 132 13.42 -9.65 -18.97
N GLY A 133 12.72 -9.81 -20.11
CA GLY A 133 12.40 -11.12 -20.66
C GLY A 133 13.66 -11.93 -21.01
N PRO A 134 14.58 -11.37 -21.81
CA PRO A 134 15.85 -12.04 -22.11
C PRO A 134 16.67 -12.38 -20.86
N THR A 135 16.69 -11.52 -19.82
CA THR A 135 17.38 -11.82 -18.56
C THR A 135 16.76 -13.01 -17.81
N TYR A 136 15.43 -13.10 -17.73
CA TYR A 136 14.77 -14.29 -17.15
C TYR A 136 14.92 -15.53 -18.04
N SER A 137 15.06 -15.37 -19.36
CA SER A 137 15.36 -16.48 -20.27
C SER A 137 16.78 -17.03 -20.05
N THR A 138 17.78 -16.16 -19.87
CA THR A 138 19.15 -16.60 -19.56
C THR A 138 19.26 -17.21 -18.15
N LYS A 139 18.44 -16.75 -17.19
CA LYS A 139 18.21 -17.43 -15.90
C LYS A 139 17.73 -18.86 -16.09
N ALA A 140 16.62 -19.05 -16.81
CA ALA A 140 15.99 -20.35 -16.98
C ALA A 140 16.87 -21.33 -17.76
N THR A 141 17.61 -20.84 -18.76
CA THR A 141 18.58 -21.65 -19.52
C THR A 141 19.87 -21.93 -18.75
N ARG A 142 20.10 -21.26 -17.61
CA ARG A 142 21.30 -21.32 -16.76
C ARG A 142 22.56 -20.74 -17.41
N SER A 143 22.37 -19.86 -18.40
CA SER A 143 23.45 -19.16 -19.12
C SER A 143 23.74 -17.77 -18.56
N GLY A 144 22.80 -17.19 -17.80
CA GLY A 144 22.91 -15.85 -17.23
C GLY A 144 24.03 -15.68 -16.20
N VAL A 145 24.26 -14.42 -15.84
CA VAL A 145 25.23 -13.97 -14.84
C VAL A 145 24.52 -13.51 -13.56
N HIS A 146 25.06 -13.84 -12.40
CA HIS A 146 24.60 -13.30 -11.11
C HIS A 146 25.42 -12.08 -10.69
N ILE A 147 24.93 -11.32 -9.71
CA ILE A 147 25.71 -10.25 -9.05
C ILE A 147 27.02 -10.79 -8.47
N ALA A 148 27.01 -11.98 -7.86
CA ALA A 148 28.22 -12.62 -7.35
C ALA A 148 29.29 -12.85 -8.43
N ASP A 149 28.87 -13.13 -9.67
CA ASP A 149 29.79 -13.40 -10.78
C ASP A 149 30.61 -12.15 -11.14
N ILE A 150 30.03 -10.94 -10.98
CA ILE A 150 30.67 -9.64 -11.31
C ILE A 150 32.05 -9.50 -10.65
N PHE A 151 32.21 -9.98 -9.42
CA PHE A 151 33.44 -9.80 -8.64
C PHE A 151 34.60 -10.70 -9.08
N ASN A 152 34.34 -11.72 -9.90
CA ASN A 152 35.38 -12.46 -10.61
C ASN A 152 35.42 -11.99 -12.07
N LYS A 153 36.33 -11.06 -12.37
CA LYS A 153 36.41 -10.40 -13.68
C LYS A 153 36.49 -11.39 -14.83
N GLU A 154 37.46 -12.30 -14.81
CA GLU A 154 37.69 -13.25 -15.90
C GLU A 154 36.45 -14.11 -16.17
N TYR A 155 35.85 -14.64 -15.10
CA TYR A 155 34.65 -15.47 -15.20
C TYR A 155 33.42 -14.70 -15.70
N PHE A 156 33.21 -13.47 -15.22
CA PHE A 156 32.12 -12.61 -15.69
C PHE A 156 32.28 -12.27 -17.17
N ASP A 157 33.46 -11.80 -17.57
CA ASP A 157 33.75 -11.40 -18.95
C ASP A 157 33.55 -12.57 -19.92
N ASP A 158 34.04 -13.77 -19.56
CA ASP A 158 33.86 -14.98 -20.36
C ASP A 158 32.38 -15.36 -20.52
N LYS A 159 31.58 -15.25 -19.45
CA LYS A 159 30.13 -15.51 -19.52
C LYS A 159 29.43 -14.52 -20.45
N VAL A 160 29.71 -13.22 -20.35
CA VAL A 160 29.07 -12.20 -21.20
C VAL A 160 29.47 -12.39 -22.67
N ARG A 161 30.75 -12.67 -22.95
CA ARG A 161 31.24 -13.03 -24.30
C ARG A 161 30.53 -14.26 -24.86
N ASN A 162 30.25 -15.26 -24.03
CA ASN A 162 29.51 -16.45 -24.46
C ASN A 162 28.03 -16.16 -24.73
N LEU A 163 27.39 -15.32 -23.93
CA LEU A 163 26.03 -14.84 -24.18
C LEU A 163 25.94 -14.07 -25.51
N GLU A 164 26.84 -13.11 -25.73
CA GLU A 164 26.91 -12.36 -26.98
C GLU A 164 27.08 -13.31 -28.17
N ARG A 165 28.03 -14.25 -28.11
CA ARG A 165 28.25 -15.24 -29.18
C ARG A 165 26.99 -16.05 -29.48
N GLY A 166 26.22 -16.42 -28.44
CA GLY A 166 24.95 -17.11 -28.58
C GLY A 166 23.90 -16.27 -29.31
N TYR A 167 23.70 -15.01 -28.89
CA TYR A 167 22.75 -14.11 -29.53
C TYR A 167 23.17 -13.68 -30.92
N LYS A 168 24.47 -13.50 -31.18
CA LYS A 168 25.00 -13.21 -32.52
C LYS A 168 24.78 -14.36 -33.49
N LYS A 169 24.79 -15.62 -33.03
CA LYS A 169 24.35 -16.77 -33.85
C LYS A 169 22.86 -16.71 -34.20
N ARG A 170 22.01 -16.19 -33.30
CA ARG A 170 20.56 -16.08 -33.52
C ARG A 170 20.20 -14.90 -34.43
N TYR A 171 20.80 -13.73 -34.20
CA TYR A 171 20.39 -12.47 -34.85
C TYR A 171 21.39 -11.93 -35.87
N GLY A 172 22.58 -12.50 -35.98
CA GLY A 172 23.62 -12.04 -36.89
C GLY A 172 23.97 -10.56 -36.66
N ASP A 173 24.11 -9.81 -37.76
CA ASP A 173 24.50 -8.40 -37.75
C ASP A 173 23.38 -7.45 -37.28
N LEU A 174 22.16 -7.95 -37.08
CA LEU A 174 21.07 -7.16 -36.48
C LEU A 174 21.35 -6.86 -35.00
N LEU A 175 22.17 -7.68 -34.34
CA LEU A 175 22.59 -7.44 -32.96
C LEU A 175 23.69 -6.37 -32.93
N GLN A 176 23.27 -5.11 -32.86
CA GLN A 176 24.16 -3.96 -32.65
C GLN A 176 24.42 -3.76 -31.15
N TYR A 177 25.53 -4.31 -30.68
CA TYR A 177 25.94 -4.32 -29.28
C TYR A 177 27.46 -4.15 -29.17
N ASP A 178 27.91 -3.27 -28.26
CA ASP A 178 29.32 -3.05 -27.97
C ASP A 178 29.70 -3.79 -26.67
N LEU A 179 30.24 -5.00 -26.86
CA LEU A 179 30.67 -5.87 -25.78
C LEU A 179 31.78 -5.26 -24.93
N GLU A 180 32.80 -4.68 -25.57
CA GLU A 180 33.97 -4.18 -24.86
C GLU A 180 33.64 -2.93 -24.06
N ASP A 181 32.75 -2.05 -24.56
CA ASP A 181 32.23 -0.92 -23.78
C ASP A 181 31.50 -1.39 -22.52
N GLU A 182 30.59 -2.37 -22.66
CA GLU A 182 29.84 -2.87 -21.50
C GLU A 182 30.77 -3.50 -20.46
N LEU A 183 31.69 -4.39 -20.87
CA LEU A 183 32.65 -5.02 -19.96
C LEU A 183 33.53 -3.99 -19.25
N LYS A 184 33.98 -2.95 -19.96
CA LYS A 184 34.77 -1.86 -19.39
C LYS A 184 34.02 -1.08 -18.30
N ARG A 185 32.71 -0.86 -18.46
CA ARG A 185 31.91 -0.20 -17.40
C ARG A 185 31.80 -1.06 -16.14
N PHE A 186 31.81 -2.38 -16.27
CA PHE A 186 31.84 -3.30 -15.13
C PHE A 186 33.17 -3.26 -14.35
N ASP A 187 34.26 -2.74 -14.92
CA ASP A 187 35.50 -2.49 -14.17
C ASP A 187 35.27 -1.48 -13.04
N ASP A 188 34.48 -0.44 -13.28
CA ASP A 188 34.08 0.54 -12.25
C ASP A 188 33.01 -0.02 -11.30
N TYR A 189 32.00 -0.71 -11.86
CA TYR A 189 30.87 -1.18 -11.05
C TYR A 189 31.25 -2.21 -9.99
N ARG A 190 32.32 -3.00 -10.20
CA ARG A 190 32.80 -4.00 -9.24
C ARG A 190 33.06 -3.41 -7.85
N GLU A 191 33.83 -2.32 -7.77
CA GLU A 191 34.14 -1.71 -6.48
C GLU A 191 32.93 -0.96 -5.91
N ARG A 192 32.15 -0.28 -6.76
CA ARG A 192 30.99 0.50 -6.34
C ARG A 192 29.82 -0.36 -5.85
N LEU A 193 29.62 -1.56 -6.39
CA LEU A 193 28.52 -2.44 -5.99
C LEU A 193 28.79 -3.15 -4.67
N LYS A 194 30.06 -3.44 -4.38
CA LYS A 194 30.48 -4.26 -3.23
C LYS A 194 29.83 -3.89 -1.88
N PRO A 195 29.65 -2.59 -1.52
CA PRO A 195 29.03 -2.21 -0.25
C PRO A 195 27.54 -2.59 -0.14
N PHE A 196 26.85 -2.79 -1.25
CA PHE A 196 25.42 -3.10 -1.27
C PHE A 196 25.16 -4.61 -1.27
N VAL A 197 26.12 -5.42 -1.70
CA VAL A 197 25.89 -6.85 -1.96
C VAL A 197 25.94 -7.67 -0.67
N VAL A 198 24.93 -8.50 -0.46
CA VAL A 198 24.79 -9.36 0.72
C VAL A 198 24.36 -10.78 0.34
N ASP A 199 24.74 -11.76 1.17
CA ASP A 199 24.03 -13.05 1.19
C ASP A 199 22.67 -12.84 1.88
N GLN A 200 21.62 -12.85 1.07
CA GLN A 200 20.26 -12.61 1.53
C GLN A 200 19.72 -13.69 2.47
N VAL A 201 20.12 -14.95 2.31
CA VAL A 201 19.53 -16.07 3.05
C VAL A 201 19.69 -15.90 4.58
N PRO A 202 20.90 -15.71 5.13
CA PRO A 202 21.06 -15.48 6.57
C PRO A 202 20.42 -14.16 7.04
N LEU A 203 20.35 -13.14 6.18
CA LEU A 203 19.67 -11.87 6.49
C LEU A 203 18.17 -12.08 6.74
N ILE A 204 17.47 -12.74 5.82
CA ILE A 204 16.03 -13.03 5.95
C ILE A 204 15.77 -13.98 7.12
N GLU A 205 16.62 -15.00 7.30
CA GLU A 205 16.49 -15.92 8.43
C GLU A 205 16.60 -15.18 9.78
N SER A 206 17.60 -14.29 9.92
CA SER A 206 17.78 -13.46 11.10
C SER A 206 16.60 -12.51 11.32
N ALA A 207 16.12 -11.85 10.25
CA ALA A 207 14.95 -10.98 10.32
C ALA A 207 13.68 -11.73 10.78
N VAL A 208 13.50 -12.96 10.29
CA VAL A 208 12.40 -13.85 10.72
C VAL A 208 12.54 -14.25 12.19
N LYS A 209 13.73 -14.68 12.64
CA LYS A 209 14.01 -15.06 14.03
C LYS A 209 13.82 -13.89 14.99
N GLY A 210 14.26 -12.70 14.60
CA GLY A 210 14.11 -11.45 15.36
C GLY A 210 12.72 -10.82 15.31
N ASN A 211 11.75 -11.45 14.62
CA ASN A 211 10.40 -10.89 14.40
C ASN A 211 10.40 -9.49 13.78
N VAL A 212 11.40 -9.16 12.97
CA VAL A 212 11.53 -7.87 12.28
C VAL A 212 10.27 -7.58 11.46
N ARG A 213 9.80 -6.33 11.51
CA ARG A 213 8.65 -5.88 10.71
C ARG A 213 9.09 -5.68 9.27
N MET A 214 8.61 -6.58 8.40
CA MET A 214 8.95 -6.60 6.98
C MET A 214 7.76 -6.13 6.15
N LEU A 215 8.05 -5.35 5.10
CA LEU A 215 7.11 -5.01 4.04
C LEU A 215 7.65 -5.57 2.73
N VAL A 216 6.84 -6.37 2.04
CA VAL A 216 7.19 -6.92 0.73
C VAL A 216 6.39 -6.19 -0.32
N GLU A 217 7.10 -5.49 -1.19
CA GLU A 217 6.53 -4.77 -2.32
C GLU A 217 6.55 -5.66 -3.57
N GLY A 218 5.37 -5.99 -4.09
CA GLY A 218 5.23 -6.69 -5.36
C GLY A 218 5.45 -5.74 -6.54
N ALA A 219 6.21 -6.21 -7.53
CA ALA A 219 6.36 -5.57 -8.83
C ALA A 219 5.26 -6.08 -9.79
N ASN A 220 4.87 -5.28 -10.80
CA ASN A 220 3.81 -5.64 -11.75
C ASN A 220 2.51 -6.07 -11.02
N ALA A 221 1.77 -7.06 -11.53
CA ALA A 221 0.51 -7.51 -10.96
C ALA A 221 0.12 -8.90 -11.46
N LEU A 222 -0.87 -9.54 -10.84
CA LEU A 222 -1.18 -10.95 -11.09
C LEU A 222 -1.50 -11.25 -12.56
N MET A 223 -2.22 -10.37 -13.26
CA MET A 223 -2.58 -10.67 -14.66
C MET A 223 -1.42 -10.51 -15.65
N LEU A 224 -0.25 -10.08 -15.14
CA LEU A 224 1.05 -10.09 -15.83
C LEU A 224 1.98 -11.19 -15.30
N ASP A 225 1.51 -12.07 -14.41
CA ASP A 225 2.27 -13.23 -13.93
C ASP A 225 2.59 -14.18 -15.09
N ILE A 226 3.81 -14.73 -15.13
CA ILE A 226 4.24 -15.61 -16.22
C ILE A 226 3.41 -16.90 -16.34
N ASP A 227 2.91 -17.42 -15.22
CA ASP A 227 2.14 -18.67 -15.20
C ASP A 227 0.63 -18.40 -15.18
N ASN A 228 0.20 -17.35 -14.47
CA ASN A 228 -1.22 -17.12 -14.17
C ASN A 228 -1.83 -15.93 -14.92
N GLY A 229 -1.02 -15.12 -15.60
CA GLY A 229 -1.49 -13.96 -16.34
C GLY A 229 -2.06 -14.29 -17.72
N THR A 230 -2.29 -13.25 -18.52
CA THR A 230 -2.75 -13.42 -19.92
C THR A 230 -1.62 -13.80 -20.87
N TYR A 231 -0.97 -14.95 -20.65
CA TYR A 231 0.15 -15.43 -21.46
C TYR A 231 -0.20 -15.47 -22.96
N PRO A 232 0.66 -15.00 -23.88
CA PRO A 232 2.04 -14.55 -23.68
C PRO A 232 2.18 -13.06 -23.30
N TYR A 233 1.08 -12.33 -23.16
CA TYR A 233 1.07 -10.90 -22.86
C TYR A 233 1.25 -10.61 -21.36
N VAL A 234 2.39 -11.06 -20.83
CA VAL A 234 2.75 -11.07 -19.41
C VAL A 234 4.19 -10.61 -19.23
N THR A 235 4.63 -10.41 -17.98
CA THR A 235 6.06 -10.29 -17.68
C THR A 235 6.68 -11.67 -17.45
N SER A 236 8.00 -11.77 -17.43
CA SER A 236 8.73 -13.05 -17.37
C SER A 236 9.03 -13.52 -15.95
N SER A 237 8.27 -13.05 -14.96
CA SER A 237 8.44 -13.36 -13.54
C SER A 237 7.10 -13.66 -12.89
N ASN A 238 7.11 -14.46 -11.82
CA ASN A 238 5.93 -14.63 -10.98
C ASN A 238 5.68 -13.36 -10.16
N THR A 239 4.53 -12.73 -10.37
CA THR A 239 4.15 -11.46 -9.74
C THR A 239 3.35 -11.66 -8.46
N GLY A 240 2.82 -12.88 -8.24
CA GLY A 240 2.09 -13.27 -7.03
C GLY A 240 2.95 -13.81 -5.88
N LEU A 241 2.32 -14.47 -4.91
CA LEU A 241 2.98 -15.05 -3.72
C LEU A 241 4.06 -16.08 -4.05
N GLY A 242 3.91 -16.84 -5.14
CA GLY A 242 4.95 -17.78 -5.59
C GLY A 242 6.29 -17.08 -5.84
N GLY A 243 6.25 -15.91 -6.48
CA GLY A 243 7.44 -15.07 -6.69
C GLY A 243 8.02 -14.50 -5.40
N ILE A 244 7.17 -14.21 -4.40
CA ILE A 244 7.63 -13.76 -3.08
C ILE A 244 8.43 -14.85 -2.36
N PHE A 245 7.91 -16.09 -2.33
CA PHE A 245 8.59 -17.19 -1.64
C PHE A 245 9.91 -17.56 -2.31
N THR A 246 9.90 -17.68 -3.63
CA THR A 246 11.10 -18.03 -4.41
C THR A 246 12.12 -16.90 -4.45
N GLY A 247 11.68 -15.64 -4.50
CA GLY A 247 12.57 -14.48 -4.58
C GLY A 247 13.16 -14.03 -3.24
N LEU A 248 12.44 -14.24 -2.13
CA LEU A 248 12.88 -13.79 -0.81
C LEU A 248 13.35 -14.92 0.13
N HIS A 249 13.05 -16.18 -0.16
CA HIS A 249 13.20 -17.28 0.80
C HIS A 249 12.41 -17.03 2.11
N LEU A 250 11.32 -16.27 2.01
CA LEU A 250 10.48 -15.92 3.15
C LEU A 250 9.71 -17.15 3.64
N HIS A 251 9.78 -17.43 4.94
CA HIS A 251 9.02 -18.51 5.56
C HIS A 251 7.50 -18.27 5.40
N PRO A 252 6.72 -19.16 4.75
CA PRO A 252 5.30 -18.91 4.47
C PRO A 252 4.44 -18.59 5.70
N ARG A 253 4.64 -19.31 6.82
CA ARG A 253 3.97 -19.04 8.11
C ARG A 253 4.33 -17.70 8.78
N LYS A 254 5.18 -16.86 8.16
CA LYS A 254 5.59 -15.55 8.69
C LYS A 254 4.96 -14.38 7.94
N ILE A 255 4.11 -14.66 6.95
CA ILE A 255 3.19 -13.68 6.40
C ILE A 255 2.14 -13.36 7.45
N LYS A 256 1.98 -12.07 7.75
CA LYS A 256 0.98 -11.52 8.66
C LYS A 256 -0.27 -11.07 7.92
N GLU A 257 -0.09 -10.45 6.77
CA GLU A 257 -1.19 -9.88 5.98
C GLU A 257 -0.78 -9.82 4.50
N THR A 258 -1.65 -10.26 3.61
CA THR A 258 -1.54 -10.08 2.16
C THR A 258 -2.56 -9.04 1.69
N ILE A 259 -2.10 -8.03 0.97
CA ILE A 259 -2.91 -6.90 0.52
C ILE A 259 -2.94 -6.90 -1.01
N GLY A 260 -4.13 -7.10 -1.57
CA GLY A 260 -4.40 -6.96 -3.00
C GLY A 260 -4.73 -5.51 -3.34
N VAL A 261 -3.92 -4.86 -4.18
CA VAL A 261 -4.18 -3.51 -4.66
C VAL A 261 -5.04 -3.59 -5.91
N VAL A 262 -6.23 -3.03 -5.82
CA VAL A 262 -7.27 -3.05 -6.85
C VAL A 262 -7.59 -1.60 -7.19
N LYS A 263 -7.48 -1.20 -8.45
CA LYS A 263 -7.98 0.10 -8.90
C LYS A 263 -9.50 0.01 -9.08
N ALA A 264 -10.24 1.07 -8.78
CA ALA A 264 -11.71 1.12 -8.91
C ALA A 264 -12.23 0.92 -10.34
N TYR A 265 -11.34 0.85 -11.32
CA TYR A 265 -11.56 0.49 -12.72
C TYR A 265 -10.32 -0.28 -13.20
N THR A 266 -10.36 -0.83 -14.41
CA THR A 266 -9.25 -1.67 -14.91
C THR A 266 -8.44 -0.90 -15.94
N THR A 267 -7.11 -1.08 -15.90
CA THR A 267 -6.19 -0.53 -16.89
C THR A 267 -5.20 -1.57 -17.36
N ARG A 268 -4.72 -1.43 -18.60
CA ARG A 268 -3.67 -2.26 -19.16
C ARG A 268 -2.69 -1.47 -20.02
N VAL A 269 -1.42 -1.86 -19.96
CA VAL A 269 -0.36 -1.44 -20.89
C VAL A 269 0.10 -2.66 -21.69
N GLY A 270 0.37 -2.48 -22.99
CA GLY A 270 0.78 -3.54 -23.89
C GLY A 270 -0.38 -4.21 -24.65
N GLY A 271 -0.02 -5.20 -25.48
CA GLY A 271 -0.97 -5.99 -26.26
C GLY A 271 -1.78 -6.96 -25.40
N GLY A 272 -2.67 -7.72 -26.03
CA GLY A 272 -3.43 -8.85 -25.45
C GLY A 272 -4.89 -8.57 -25.04
N PRO A 273 -5.67 -9.60 -24.65
CA PRO A 273 -7.11 -9.48 -24.43
C PRO A 273 -7.48 -8.71 -23.16
N PHE A 274 -8.33 -7.70 -23.26
CA PHE A 274 -8.80 -6.93 -22.11
C PHE A 274 -10.34 -6.95 -22.09
N PRO A 275 -10.95 -7.93 -21.38
CA PRO A 275 -12.38 -8.21 -21.53
C PRO A 275 -13.29 -7.02 -21.17
N SER A 276 -12.91 -6.24 -20.16
CA SER A 276 -13.69 -5.08 -19.72
C SER A 276 -13.30 -3.75 -20.36
N GLU A 277 -12.44 -3.78 -21.39
CA GLU A 277 -12.01 -2.58 -22.11
C GLU A 277 -13.20 -1.80 -22.67
N GLN A 278 -13.13 -0.49 -22.58
CA GLN A 278 -14.12 0.42 -23.15
C GLN A 278 -13.49 1.17 -24.33
N LEU A 279 -13.84 0.77 -25.56
CA LEU A 279 -13.41 1.44 -26.80
C LEU A 279 -14.38 2.56 -27.20
N ASN A 280 -14.86 3.31 -26.21
CA ASN A 280 -15.87 4.36 -26.34
C ASN A 280 -15.55 5.53 -25.39
N ASP A 281 -16.41 6.54 -25.36
CA ASP A 281 -16.25 7.76 -24.54
C ASP A 281 -16.01 7.49 -23.05
N ILE A 282 -16.51 6.36 -22.50
CA ILE A 282 -16.26 5.96 -21.11
C ILE A 282 -14.78 5.64 -20.92
N GLY A 283 -14.18 4.86 -21.81
CA GLY A 283 -12.77 4.50 -21.74
C GLY A 283 -11.86 5.71 -21.89
N GLU A 284 -12.20 6.62 -22.80
CA GLU A 284 -11.48 7.90 -22.95
C GLU A 284 -11.59 8.76 -21.69
N ARG A 285 -12.79 8.86 -21.11
CA ARG A 285 -13.02 9.60 -19.87
C ARG A 285 -12.22 9.02 -18.70
N LEU A 286 -12.23 7.69 -18.51
CA LEU A 286 -11.43 7.01 -17.51
C LEU A 286 -9.93 7.28 -17.70
N GLN A 287 -9.45 7.26 -18.94
CA GLN A 287 -8.05 7.53 -19.27
C GLN A 287 -7.65 8.97 -18.92
N VAL A 288 -8.48 9.96 -19.29
CA VAL A 288 -8.20 11.39 -19.06
C VAL A 288 -8.27 11.74 -17.57
N VAL A 289 -9.38 11.41 -16.90
CA VAL A 289 -9.58 11.75 -15.48
C VAL A 289 -8.58 10.98 -14.60
N GLY A 290 -8.33 9.71 -14.92
CA GLY A 290 -7.37 8.85 -14.24
C GLY A 290 -5.90 9.18 -14.49
N LYS A 291 -5.60 10.10 -15.42
CA LYS A 291 -4.25 10.43 -15.92
C LYS A 291 -3.48 9.18 -16.32
N GLU A 292 -4.12 8.31 -17.10
CA GLU A 292 -3.60 6.99 -17.43
C GLU A 292 -2.64 7.03 -18.63
N PHE A 293 -1.48 7.65 -18.38
CA PHE A 293 -0.35 7.75 -19.28
C PHE A 293 0.90 7.21 -18.58
N GLY A 294 1.70 6.41 -19.29
CA GLY A 294 2.94 5.85 -18.75
C GLY A 294 3.96 6.94 -18.45
N VAL A 295 4.52 6.97 -17.24
CA VAL A 295 5.48 8.01 -16.81
C VAL A 295 6.81 7.90 -17.58
N THR A 296 7.28 6.68 -17.83
CA THR A 296 8.53 6.44 -18.57
C THR A 296 8.36 6.48 -20.08
N THR A 297 7.28 5.88 -20.60
CA THR A 297 7.11 5.64 -22.04
C THR A 297 6.16 6.63 -22.72
N GLY A 298 5.38 7.39 -21.96
CA GLY A 298 4.30 8.24 -22.48
C GLY A 298 3.12 7.46 -23.08
N ARG A 299 3.15 6.12 -23.08
CA ARG A 299 2.11 5.30 -23.72
C ARG A 299 0.77 5.47 -23.01
N LYS A 300 -0.29 5.71 -23.78
CA LYS A 300 -1.67 5.68 -23.31
C LYS A 300 -2.01 4.29 -22.77
N ARG A 301 -2.60 4.22 -21.58
CA ARG A 301 -3.11 2.95 -21.04
C ARG A 301 -4.52 2.69 -21.57
N ARG A 302 -4.78 1.44 -21.92
CA ARG A 302 -6.13 0.96 -22.22
C ARG A 302 -6.95 0.99 -20.93
N CYS A 303 -8.19 1.44 -21.00
CA CYS A 303 -9.05 1.65 -19.83
C CYS A 303 -10.39 0.93 -19.99
N GLY A 304 -10.89 0.40 -18.88
CA GLY A 304 -12.11 -0.39 -18.86
C GLY A 304 -12.76 -0.40 -17.48
N TRP A 305 -13.98 -0.93 -17.42
CA TRP A 305 -14.69 -1.08 -16.14
C TRP A 305 -13.96 -2.03 -15.19
N LEU A 306 -14.27 -1.94 -13.89
CA LEU A 306 -13.74 -2.89 -12.91
C LEU A 306 -14.17 -4.30 -13.28
N ASP A 307 -13.20 -5.22 -13.29
CA ASP A 307 -13.45 -6.62 -13.56
C ASP A 307 -13.33 -7.45 -12.29
N LEU A 308 -14.46 -7.89 -11.75
CA LEU A 308 -14.48 -8.65 -10.51
C LEU A 308 -14.18 -10.14 -10.74
N VAL A 309 -14.33 -10.66 -11.96
CA VAL A 309 -13.88 -12.01 -12.30
C VAL A 309 -12.35 -12.08 -12.17
N VAL A 310 -11.65 -11.07 -12.70
CA VAL A 310 -10.20 -10.90 -12.56
C VAL A 310 -9.79 -10.77 -11.08
N VAL A 311 -10.44 -9.89 -10.32
CA VAL A 311 -10.08 -9.67 -8.90
C VAL A 311 -10.35 -10.91 -8.04
N LYS A 312 -11.37 -11.70 -8.38
CA LYS A 312 -11.65 -12.98 -7.71
C LYS A 312 -10.63 -14.07 -8.07
N PHE A 313 -10.20 -14.14 -9.34
CA PHE A 313 -9.15 -15.03 -9.81
C PHE A 313 -7.79 -14.70 -9.17
N SER A 314 -7.31 -13.47 -9.38
CA SER A 314 -6.90 -12.57 -8.30
C SER A 314 -6.53 -13.17 -6.94
N ASN A 315 -7.56 -13.11 -6.10
CA ASN A 315 -7.60 -13.60 -4.74
C ASN A 315 -7.43 -15.13 -4.61
N ALA A 316 -7.93 -15.92 -5.55
CA ALA A 316 -7.82 -17.38 -5.47
C ALA A 316 -6.35 -17.87 -5.48
N ILE A 317 -5.46 -17.10 -6.12
CA ILE A 317 -4.02 -17.40 -6.23
C ILE A 317 -3.22 -16.76 -5.09
N ASN A 318 -3.58 -15.54 -4.69
CA ASN A 318 -2.79 -14.76 -3.74
C ASN A 318 -3.34 -14.72 -2.30
N TRP A 319 -4.53 -15.29 -2.07
CA TRP A 319 -5.21 -15.38 -0.76
C TRP A 319 -5.15 -14.06 0.00
N TYR A 320 -5.77 -13.00 -0.55
CA TYR A 320 -5.75 -11.67 0.04
C TYR A 320 -6.50 -11.65 1.37
N ASP A 321 -5.85 -11.16 2.42
CA ASP A 321 -6.49 -10.83 3.69
C ASP A 321 -7.29 -9.52 3.59
N ALA A 322 -6.83 -8.61 2.74
CA ALA A 322 -7.45 -7.30 2.53
C ALA A 322 -7.25 -6.76 1.12
N ILE A 323 -8.19 -5.92 0.67
CA ILE A 323 -8.08 -5.12 -0.55
C ILE A 323 -7.71 -3.67 -0.19
N ASN A 324 -6.80 -3.09 -0.97
CA ASN A 324 -6.63 -1.65 -1.08
C ASN A 324 -7.27 -1.18 -2.39
N LEU A 325 -8.43 -0.53 -2.29
CA LEU A 325 -9.17 0.01 -3.44
C LEU A 325 -8.66 1.41 -3.77
N THR A 326 -8.02 1.61 -4.91
CA THR A 326 -7.43 2.90 -5.29
C THR A 326 -8.25 3.63 -6.34
N LYS A 327 -8.03 4.94 -6.43
CA LYS A 327 -8.61 5.81 -7.45
C LYS A 327 -10.15 5.80 -7.49
N LEU A 328 -10.79 5.71 -6.31
CA LEU A 328 -12.25 5.76 -6.21
C LEU A 328 -12.78 7.10 -6.75
N ASP A 329 -12.03 8.17 -6.52
CA ASP A 329 -12.32 9.55 -6.94
C ASP A 329 -12.48 9.72 -8.45
N ILE A 330 -11.91 8.82 -9.26
CA ILE A 330 -12.03 8.88 -10.72
C ILE A 330 -13.46 8.58 -11.19
N LEU A 331 -14.26 7.92 -10.35
CA LEU A 331 -15.64 7.56 -10.65
C LEU A 331 -16.67 8.59 -10.15
N ASP A 332 -16.23 9.69 -9.52
CA ASP A 332 -17.09 10.67 -8.83
C ASP A 332 -18.23 11.23 -9.70
N ASP A 333 -17.96 11.49 -10.98
CA ASP A 333 -18.88 12.22 -11.86
C ASP A 333 -19.70 11.31 -12.81
N PHE A 334 -19.64 9.98 -12.61
CA PHE A 334 -20.41 9.03 -13.41
C PHE A 334 -21.85 8.91 -12.90
N ASP A 335 -22.82 8.83 -13.82
CA ASP A 335 -24.23 8.59 -13.48
C ASP A 335 -24.48 7.12 -13.13
N GLU A 336 -23.79 6.23 -13.82
CA GLU A 336 -23.79 4.79 -13.60
C GLU A 336 -22.36 4.26 -13.68
N VAL A 337 -22.07 3.25 -12.87
CA VAL A 337 -20.79 2.53 -12.85
C VAL A 337 -21.08 1.06 -13.12
N LYS A 338 -20.38 0.47 -14.10
CA LYS A 338 -20.51 -0.95 -14.40
C LYS A 338 -19.37 -1.76 -13.80
N VAL A 339 -19.67 -2.98 -13.39
CA VAL A 339 -18.67 -3.96 -12.92
C VAL A 339 -18.87 -5.30 -13.62
N ALA A 340 -17.82 -5.85 -14.23
CA ALA A 340 -17.90 -7.16 -14.86
C ALA A 340 -17.97 -8.24 -13.77
N THR A 341 -18.96 -9.13 -13.88
CA THR A 341 -19.30 -10.11 -12.83
C THR A 341 -19.32 -11.54 -13.32
N GLU A 342 -19.39 -11.75 -14.64
CA GLU A 342 -19.47 -13.06 -15.23
C GLU A 342 -18.96 -13.03 -16.66
N TYR A 343 -18.32 -14.11 -17.08
CA TYR A 343 -17.95 -14.38 -18.46
C TYR A 343 -18.76 -15.55 -18.99
N THR A 344 -19.27 -15.42 -20.20
CA THR A 344 -19.96 -16.49 -20.93
C THR A 344 -19.26 -16.75 -22.25
N HIS A 345 -19.10 -18.01 -22.62
CA HIS A 345 -18.55 -18.41 -23.92
C HIS A 345 -19.45 -19.50 -24.51
N ASN A 346 -19.92 -19.31 -25.74
CA ASN A 346 -20.90 -20.19 -26.39
C ASN A 346 -22.16 -20.45 -25.53
N GLY A 347 -22.67 -19.39 -24.88
CA GLY A 347 -23.85 -19.46 -24.01
C GLY A 347 -23.63 -20.16 -22.66
N GLN A 348 -22.40 -20.62 -22.36
CA GLN A 348 -22.07 -21.25 -21.08
C GLN A 348 -21.27 -20.30 -20.18
N LYS A 349 -21.67 -20.24 -18.92
CA LYS A 349 -20.94 -19.50 -17.89
C LYS A 349 -19.58 -20.15 -17.61
N LEU A 350 -18.52 -19.34 -17.66
CA LEU A 350 -17.19 -19.77 -17.26
C LEU A 350 -17.07 -19.77 -15.73
N ALA A 351 -16.37 -20.78 -15.20
CA ALA A 351 -16.17 -20.93 -13.76
C ALA A 351 -15.15 -19.92 -13.20
N SER A 352 -14.18 -19.50 -14.02
CA SER A 352 -13.08 -18.61 -13.66
C SER A 352 -12.53 -17.90 -14.92
N PHE A 353 -11.52 -17.07 -14.73
CA PHE A 353 -10.72 -16.50 -15.81
C PHE A 353 -10.09 -17.63 -16.66
N PRO A 354 -10.36 -17.72 -17.98
CA PRO A 354 -9.84 -18.79 -18.83
C PRO A 354 -8.37 -18.54 -19.21
N ALA A 355 -7.62 -19.63 -19.37
CA ALA A 355 -6.23 -19.58 -19.84
C ALA A 355 -6.14 -19.43 -21.38
N ASP A 356 -7.18 -19.82 -22.11
CA ASP A 356 -7.22 -19.74 -23.58
C ASP A 356 -7.51 -18.30 -24.02
N LEU A 357 -6.57 -17.69 -24.74
CA LEU A 357 -6.71 -16.34 -25.29
C LEU A 357 -7.86 -16.21 -26.27
N HIS A 358 -8.11 -17.24 -27.07
CA HIS A 358 -9.21 -17.21 -28.03
C HIS A 358 -10.55 -17.10 -27.30
N VAL A 359 -10.70 -17.85 -26.20
CA VAL A 359 -11.87 -17.73 -25.32
C VAL A 359 -11.93 -16.34 -24.69
N LEU A 360 -10.82 -15.77 -24.22
CA LEU A 360 -10.78 -14.41 -23.67
C LEU A 360 -11.19 -13.33 -24.69
N GLU A 361 -10.90 -13.52 -25.97
CA GLU A 361 -11.20 -12.57 -27.04
C GLU A 361 -12.64 -12.66 -27.54
N THR A 362 -13.26 -13.84 -27.47
CA THR A 362 -14.61 -14.09 -28.02
C THR A 362 -15.69 -14.22 -26.95
N MET A 363 -15.32 -14.31 -25.67
CA MET A 363 -16.31 -14.38 -24.59
C MET A 363 -17.11 -13.09 -24.44
N GLU A 364 -18.32 -13.25 -23.95
CA GLU A 364 -19.21 -12.17 -23.58
C GLU A 364 -19.02 -11.82 -22.11
N VAL A 365 -18.94 -10.52 -21.83
CA VAL A 365 -18.80 -10.00 -20.46
C VAL A 365 -20.16 -9.49 -19.98
N LYS A 366 -20.65 -10.06 -18.89
CA LYS A 366 -21.85 -9.59 -18.21
C LYS A 366 -21.49 -8.58 -17.12
N TYR A 367 -22.18 -7.45 -17.16
CA TYR A 367 -21.99 -6.35 -16.21
C TYR A 367 -23.17 -6.24 -15.26
N GLU A 368 -22.88 -5.92 -14.00
CA GLU A 368 -23.86 -5.31 -13.11
C GLU A 368 -23.72 -3.79 -13.21
N THR A 369 -24.85 -3.09 -13.34
CA THR A 369 -24.90 -1.62 -13.33
C THR A 369 -25.24 -1.15 -11.92
N LEU A 370 -24.36 -0.33 -11.35
CA LEU A 370 -24.54 0.30 -10.05
C LEU A 370 -24.77 1.81 -10.25
N PRO A 371 -25.60 2.46 -9.43
CA PRO A 371 -25.77 3.90 -9.50
C PRO A 371 -24.46 4.60 -9.12
N GLY A 372 -24.08 5.61 -9.91
CA GLY A 372 -22.99 6.51 -9.54
C GLY A 372 -23.38 7.44 -8.37
N TRP A 373 -22.43 8.25 -7.92
CA TRP A 373 -22.66 9.11 -6.75
C TRP A 373 -22.63 10.62 -7.03
N LYS A 374 -22.16 11.07 -8.21
CA LYS A 374 -22.15 12.50 -8.64
C LYS A 374 -21.69 13.45 -7.53
N SER A 375 -20.67 13.04 -6.78
CA SER A 375 -20.22 13.72 -5.58
C SER A 375 -18.74 13.49 -5.37
N LYS A 376 -18.06 14.52 -4.87
CA LYS A 376 -16.61 14.51 -4.72
C LYS A 376 -16.19 13.63 -3.54
N THR A 377 -15.38 12.61 -3.79
CA THR A 377 -14.74 11.79 -2.76
C THR A 377 -13.30 12.21 -2.48
N VAL A 378 -12.70 13.04 -3.34
CA VAL A 378 -11.30 13.47 -3.21
C VAL A 378 -11.02 14.07 -1.82
N GLY A 379 -10.04 13.51 -1.12
CA GLY A 379 -9.56 14.00 0.17
C GLY A 379 -10.35 13.51 1.39
N LEU A 380 -11.45 12.78 1.21
CA LEU A 380 -12.19 12.17 2.32
C LEU A 380 -11.32 11.16 3.06
N ARG A 381 -11.45 11.13 4.39
CA ARG A 381 -10.61 10.32 5.28
C ARG A 381 -11.40 9.38 6.19
N GLN A 382 -12.70 9.56 6.31
CA GLN A 382 -13.58 8.64 7.03
C GLN A 382 -14.52 7.90 6.08
N TYR A 383 -14.77 6.63 6.38
CA TYR A 383 -15.66 5.79 5.57
C TYR A 383 -17.10 6.32 5.56
N ASP A 384 -17.55 6.87 6.70
CA ASP A 384 -18.91 7.37 6.86
C ASP A 384 -19.15 8.70 6.13
N GLU A 385 -18.09 9.39 5.71
CA GLU A 385 -18.16 10.60 4.86
C GLU A 385 -18.38 10.27 3.38
N LEU A 386 -18.12 9.03 2.96
CA LEU A 386 -18.33 8.64 1.57
C LEU A 386 -19.82 8.74 1.18
N PRO A 387 -20.13 9.12 -0.07
CA PRO A 387 -21.50 9.03 -0.58
C PRO A 387 -22.05 7.60 -0.44
N GLU A 388 -23.35 7.47 -0.22
CA GLU A 388 -23.99 6.17 -0.01
C GLU A 388 -23.70 5.19 -1.16
N ASN A 389 -23.79 5.65 -2.40
CA ASN A 389 -23.53 4.81 -3.58
C ASN A 389 -22.04 4.42 -3.71
N ALA A 390 -21.11 5.27 -3.25
CA ALA A 390 -19.69 4.91 -3.19
C ALA A 390 -19.44 3.81 -2.14
N ARG A 391 -20.11 3.87 -0.98
CA ARG A 391 -20.07 2.77 0.01
C ARG A 391 -20.68 1.49 -0.53
N LYS A 392 -21.85 1.57 -1.20
CA LYS A 392 -22.48 0.41 -1.85
C LYS A 392 -21.58 -0.22 -2.91
N TYR A 393 -20.84 0.59 -3.67
CA TYR A 393 -19.84 0.11 -4.62
C TYR A 393 -18.74 -0.71 -3.94
N ILE A 394 -18.16 -0.17 -2.85
CA ILE A 394 -17.15 -0.87 -2.04
C ILE A 394 -17.71 -2.18 -1.46
N GLU A 395 -18.89 -2.13 -0.84
CA GLU A 395 -19.56 -3.30 -0.25
C GLU A 395 -19.91 -4.37 -1.30
N TYR A 396 -20.22 -3.95 -2.53
CA TYR A 396 -20.44 -4.87 -3.65
C TYR A 396 -19.16 -5.63 -4.01
N ILE A 397 -18.01 -4.93 -4.10
CA ILE A 397 -16.69 -5.56 -4.32
C ILE A 397 -16.40 -6.56 -3.20
N GLU A 398 -16.56 -6.16 -1.94
CA GLU A 398 -16.32 -7.03 -0.77
C GLU A 398 -17.17 -8.30 -0.83
N LYS A 399 -18.47 -8.16 -1.12
CA LYS A 399 -19.41 -9.28 -1.22
C LYS A 399 -19.06 -10.22 -2.37
N PHE A 400 -18.65 -9.69 -3.53
CA PHE A 400 -18.37 -10.50 -4.70
C PHE A 400 -17.07 -11.29 -4.55
N VAL A 401 -16.00 -10.64 -4.07
CA VAL A 401 -14.67 -11.22 -3.95
C VAL A 401 -14.53 -12.05 -2.67
N GLY A 402 -15.28 -11.70 -1.61
CA GLY A 402 -15.18 -12.33 -0.29
C GLY A 402 -14.02 -11.81 0.55
N VAL A 403 -13.45 -10.65 0.20
CA VAL A 403 -12.30 -10.04 0.88
C VAL A 403 -12.63 -8.61 1.29
N PRO A 404 -12.33 -8.19 2.53
CA PRO A 404 -12.61 -6.84 2.99
C PRO A 404 -11.77 -5.77 2.27
N VAL A 405 -12.37 -4.65 1.92
CA VAL A 405 -11.68 -3.45 1.43
C VAL A 405 -11.22 -2.64 2.64
N LYS A 406 -9.94 -2.75 2.98
CA LYS A 406 -9.36 -2.12 4.18
C LYS A 406 -8.86 -0.72 3.97
N TYR A 407 -8.29 -0.47 2.79
CA TYR A 407 -7.72 0.81 2.40
C TYR A 407 -8.48 1.33 1.19
N ILE A 408 -8.84 2.61 1.20
CA ILE A 408 -9.56 3.25 0.09
C ILE A 408 -8.81 4.53 -0.28
N GLY A 409 -8.27 4.59 -1.49
CA GLY A 409 -7.63 5.76 -2.05
C GLY A 409 -8.67 6.73 -2.61
N THR A 410 -8.72 7.93 -2.02
CA THR A 410 -9.61 9.04 -2.36
C THR A 410 -8.82 10.18 -3.00
N GLY A 411 -7.86 9.87 -3.86
CA GLY A 411 -6.98 10.85 -4.51
C GLY A 411 -5.50 10.48 -4.52
N PRO A 412 -4.63 11.32 -5.10
CA PRO A 412 -3.21 11.00 -5.32
C PRO A 412 -2.32 11.23 -4.08
N GLY A 413 -2.66 12.17 -3.19
CA GLY A 413 -1.84 12.50 -2.02
C GLY A 413 -1.77 11.34 -1.02
N ARG A 414 -0.67 11.21 -0.27
CA ARG A 414 -0.46 10.14 0.73
C ARG A 414 -1.62 10.07 1.73
N GLU A 415 -2.04 11.24 2.20
CA GLU A 415 -3.10 11.47 3.18
C GLU A 415 -4.52 11.32 2.64
N SER A 416 -4.71 11.19 1.32
CA SER A 416 -6.01 10.93 0.68
C SER A 416 -6.35 9.43 0.73
N MET A 417 -6.33 8.84 1.92
CA MET A 417 -6.59 7.41 2.12
C MET A 417 -7.45 7.20 3.36
N ILE A 418 -8.53 6.45 3.21
CA ILE A 418 -9.36 5.95 4.31
C ILE A 418 -8.80 4.59 4.75
N THR A 419 -8.63 4.40 6.05
CA THR A 419 -8.23 3.10 6.64
C THR A 419 -9.32 2.59 7.57
N ARG A 420 -9.85 1.39 7.29
CA ARG A 420 -10.87 0.74 8.11
C ARG A 420 -10.21 -0.19 9.14
N THR A 421 -10.06 0.26 10.39
CA THR A 421 -9.31 -0.45 11.44
C THR A 421 -10.08 -1.55 12.18
N ASN A 422 -11.41 -1.60 12.06
CA ASN A 422 -12.27 -2.55 12.80
C ASN A 422 -13.05 -3.50 11.87
N LEU A 423 -12.55 -3.79 10.67
CA LEU A 423 -13.27 -4.54 9.63
C LEU A 423 -13.87 -5.85 10.09
N ILE A 424 -13.12 -6.71 10.78
CA ILE A 424 -13.62 -8.03 11.21
C ILE A 424 -14.77 -7.86 12.20
N ILE A 425 -14.62 -6.97 13.18
CA ILE A 425 -15.66 -6.69 14.17
C ILE A 425 -16.87 -6.07 13.46
N ILE A 426 -16.68 -5.07 12.61
CA ILE A 426 -17.76 -4.39 11.89
C ILE A 426 -18.48 -5.35 10.94
N LEU A 427 -17.78 -6.16 10.16
CA LEU A 427 -18.36 -7.10 9.20
C LEU A 427 -19.07 -8.26 9.90
N VAL A 428 -18.47 -8.84 10.95
CA VAL A 428 -19.14 -9.83 11.81
C VAL A 428 -20.39 -9.24 12.43
N MET A 429 -20.32 -8.00 12.94
CA MET A 429 -21.47 -7.33 13.55
C MET A 429 -22.54 -6.95 12.54
N MET A 430 -22.18 -6.51 11.32
CA MET A 430 -23.12 -6.21 10.24
C MET A 430 -23.79 -7.46 9.68
N GLN A 431 -23.09 -8.60 9.63
CA GLN A 431 -23.71 -9.87 9.24
C GLN A 431 -24.57 -10.45 10.36
N ALA A 432 -24.10 -10.37 11.61
CA ALA A 432 -24.88 -10.79 12.77
C ALA A 432 -26.14 -9.93 12.92
N SER A 433 -26.06 -8.61 12.74
CA SER A 433 -27.20 -7.69 12.85
C SER A 433 -28.31 -8.03 11.86
N LYS A 434 -27.99 -8.44 10.63
CA LYS A 434 -29.01 -8.88 9.65
C LYS A 434 -29.81 -10.10 10.08
N LYS A 435 -29.31 -10.90 11.04
CA LYS A 435 -29.99 -12.09 11.59
C LYS A 435 -30.64 -11.83 12.94
N ILE A 436 -30.50 -10.62 13.49
CA ILE A 436 -31.09 -10.25 14.78
C ILE A 436 -32.43 -9.56 14.51
N PRO A 437 -33.57 -10.07 15.04
CA PRO A 437 -34.86 -9.44 14.86
C PRO A 437 -34.97 -8.21 15.78
N PHE A 438 -34.42 -7.06 15.35
CA PHE A 438 -34.45 -5.82 16.14
C PHE A 438 -35.87 -5.25 16.35
N GLU A 439 -36.84 -5.77 15.62
CA GLU A 439 -38.27 -5.50 15.78
C GLU A 439 -38.85 -6.17 17.05
N ASP A 440 -38.19 -7.21 17.57
CA ASP A 440 -38.55 -7.85 18.82
C ASP A 440 -38.18 -6.95 20.02
N PRO A 441 -39.17 -6.52 20.82
CA PRO A 441 -38.93 -5.67 21.99
C PRO A 441 -37.95 -6.27 23.02
N MET A 442 -37.92 -7.60 23.19
CA MET A 442 -36.97 -8.25 24.11
C MET A 442 -35.53 -8.12 23.61
N VAL A 443 -35.31 -8.34 22.31
CA VAL A 443 -34.00 -8.26 21.68
C VAL A 443 -33.48 -6.82 21.71
N LEU A 444 -34.33 -5.85 21.39
CA LEU A 444 -33.98 -4.44 21.45
C LEU A 444 -33.59 -3.99 22.87
N ASN A 445 -34.33 -4.46 23.88
CA ASN A 445 -34.01 -4.18 25.28
C ASN A 445 -32.71 -4.87 25.74
N ALA A 446 -32.42 -6.07 25.25
CA ALA A 446 -31.15 -6.75 25.52
C ALA A 446 -29.96 -5.98 24.93
N VAL A 447 -30.08 -5.46 23.71
CA VAL A 447 -29.02 -4.64 23.07
C VAL A 447 -28.84 -3.30 23.80
N ARG A 448 -29.94 -2.68 24.27
CA ARG A 448 -29.87 -1.48 25.12
C ARG A 448 -29.17 -1.77 26.45
N ALA A 449 -29.47 -2.90 27.09
CA ALA A 449 -28.81 -3.32 28.32
C ALA A 449 -27.30 -3.55 28.08
N LEU A 450 -26.93 -4.21 26.98
CA LEU A 450 -25.53 -4.41 26.59
C LEU A 450 -24.80 -3.07 26.39
N TYR A 451 -25.45 -2.10 25.73
CA TYR A 451 -24.91 -0.76 25.56
C TYR A 451 -24.68 -0.05 26.91
N VAL A 452 -25.64 -0.12 27.83
CA VAL A 452 -25.49 0.46 29.18
C VAL A 452 -24.34 -0.21 29.93
N VAL A 453 -24.28 -1.54 29.94
CA VAL A 453 -23.19 -2.30 30.60
C VAL A 453 -21.83 -1.93 30.02
N SER A 454 -21.71 -1.84 28.69
CA SER A 454 -20.49 -1.42 28.01
C SER A 454 -20.03 -0.03 28.47
N ASN A 455 -20.94 0.94 28.55
CA ASN A 455 -20.62 2.28 29.02
C ASN A 455 -20.21 2.31 30.50
N LEU A 456 -20.84 1.49 31.34
CA LEU A 456 -20.44 1.34 32.74
C LEU A 456 -19.03 0.76 32.87
N ILE A 457 -18.68 -0.23 32.04
CA ILE A 457 -17.32 -0.80 32.01
C ILE A 457 -16.31 0.27 31.57
N ILE A 458 -16.59 1.02 30.51
CA ILE A 458 -15.71 2.12 30.04
C ILE A 458 -15.50 3.15 31.15
N ALA A 459 -16.57 3.58 31.81
CA ALA A 459 -16.50 4.51 32.92
C ALA A 459 -15.66 3.96 34.08
N GLY A 460 -15.82 2.67 34.41
CA GLY A 460 -15.01 1.97 35.42
C GLY A 460 -13.52 1.91 35.06
N VAL A 461 -13.19 1.59 33.79
CA VAL A 461 -11.81 1.59 33.29
C VAL A 461 -11.19 2.97 33.40
N TYR A 462 -11.89 4.02 32.99
CA TYR A 462 -11.40 5.40 33.08
C TYR A 462 -11.24 5.86 34.53
N PHE A 463 -12.19 5.51 35.40
CA PHE A 463 -12.09 5.80 36.83
C PHE A 463 -10.87 5.11 37.47
N TYR A 464 -10.67 3.82 37.19
CA TYR A 464 -9.49 3.10 37.68
C TYR A 464 -8.19 3.69 37.13
N THR A 465 -8.16 4.03 35.84
CA THR A 465 -7.01 4.69 35.21
C THR A 465 -6.68 6.01 35.90
N LYS A 466 -7.69 6.82 36.27
CA LYS A 466 -7.52 8.03 37.08
C LYS A 466 -6.84 7.71 38.41
N MET A 467 -7.33 6.70 39.13
CA MET A 467 -6.73 6.29 40.41
C MET A 467 -5.26 5.90 40.26
N GLN A 468 -4.89 5.23 39.16
CA GLN A 468 -3.49 4.86 38.90
C GLN A 468 -2.61 6.06 38.55
N ILE A 469 -3.11 7.02 37.77
CA ILE A 469 -2.42 8.29 37.49
C ILE A 469 -2.16 9.04 38.79
N ASP A 470 -3.20 9.20 39.61
CA ASP A 470 -3.11 9.91 40.89
C ASP A 470 -2.21 9.19 41.91
N LYS A 471 -2.18 7.86 41.90
CA LYS A 471 -1.29 7.05 42.74
C LYS A 471 0.18 7.20 42.33
N LYS A 472 0.50 7.17 41.03
CA LYS A 472 1.88 7.31 40.54
C LYS A 472 2.41 8.73 40.71
N ARG A 473 1.55 9.74 40.51
CA ARG A 473 1.87 11.17 40.63
C ARG A 473 3.21 11.55 39.98
N ASP A 474 3.39 11.13 38.73
CA ASP A 474 4.63 11.34 37.98
C ASP A 474 4.84 12.82 37.64
N MET A 475 5.82 13.45 38.30
CA MET A 475 6.15 14.86 38.17
C MET A 475 7.21 15.16 37.10
N THR A 476 7.57 14.17 36.28
CA THR A 476 8.52 14.37 35.19
C THR A 476 8.01 15.44 34.23
N VAL A 477 8.87 16.42 33.91
CA VAL A 477 8.49 17.56 33.06
C VAL A 477 8.46 17.14 31.59
N LEU A 478 7.35 17.47 30.93
CA LEU A 478 7.14 17.34 29.49
C LEU A 478 7.13 18.73 28.86
N LYS A 479 7.88 18.90 27.77
CA LYS A 479 7.84 20.08 26.92
C LYS A 479 7.49 19.68 25.49
N TYR A 480 6.48 20.31 24.92
CA TYR A 480 6.05 20.05 23.55
C TYR A 480 5.31 21.26 22.97
N VAL A 481 5.12 21.27 21.64
CA VAL A 481 4.38 22.32 20.94
C VAL A 481 3.05 21.76 20.45
N GLU A 482 1.96 22.39 20.84
CA GLU A 482 0.63 22.08 20.30
C GLU A 482 0.44 22.81 18.95
N PRO A 483 -0.03 22.10 17.91
CA PRO A 483 -0.34 22.72 16.63
C PRO A 483 -1.52 23.69 16.77
N ALA A 484 -1.50 24.77 16.00
CA ALA A 484 -2.64 25.68 15.89
C ALA A 484 -3.90 24.92 15.44
N ALA A 485 -5.06 25.28 15.99
CA ALA A 485 -6.33 24.73 15.54
C ALA A 485 -6.56 25.09 14.07
N MET A 486 -6.94 24.11 13.25
CA MET A 486 -7.14 24.29 11.81
C MET A 486 -8.19 25.38 11.55
N GLY A 487 -7.82 26.47 10.88
CA GLY A 487 -8.69 27.63 10.63
C GLY A 487 -8.64 28.75 11.67
N SER A 488 -7.81 28.62 12.72
CA SER A 488 -7.54 29.71 13.68
C SER A 488 -6.32 30.54 13.26
N THR A 489 -6.33 31.84 13.59
CA THR A 489 -5.17 32.74 13.48
C THR A 489 -4.22 32.62 14.67
N GLU A 490 -4.45 31.67 15.59
CA GLU A 490 -3.61 31.48 16.77
C GLU A 490 -2.29 30.77 16.41
N GLU A 491 -1.18 31.28 16.96
CA GLU A 491 0.13 30.66 16.77
C GLU A 491 0.29 29.35 17.58
N PRO A 492 1.19 28.44 17.16
CA PRO A 492 1.51 27.23 17.92
C PRO A 492 1.98 27.55 19.33
N LYS A 493 1.39 26.90 20.34
CA LYS A 493 1.67 27.17 21.76
C LYS A 493 2.68 26.17 22.31
N ALA A 494 3.77 26.67 22.90
CA ALA A 494 4.69 25.86 23.69
C ALA A 494 4.04 25.50 25.03
N VAL A 495 3.92 24.21 25.32
CA VAL A 495 3.34 23.68 26.55
C VAL A 495 4.44 23.05 27.38
N THR A 496 4.59 23.55 28.61
CA THR A 496 5.39 22.89 29.66
C THR A 496 4.43 22.36 30.72
N THR A 497 4.44 21.05 30.92
CA THR A 497 3.54 20.37 31.86
C THR A 497 4.24 19.20 32.55
N THR A 498 3.59 18.53 33.49
CA THR A 498 4.08 17.26 34.08
C THR A 498 3.42 16.07 33.41
N VAL A 499 4.04 14.88 33.47
CA VAL A 499 3.40 13.63 33.03
C VAL A 499 2.05 13.43 33.70
N HIS A 500 1.96 13.69 35.01
CA HIS A 500 0.70 13.61 35.77
C HIS A 500 -0.38 14.53 35.21
N ALA A 501 -0.07 15.81 35.00
CA ALA A 501 -1.04 16.79 34.48
C ALA A 501 -1.43 16.49 33.02
N TYR A 502 -0.47 16.05 32.20
CA TYR A 502 -0.71 15.62 30.83
C TYR A 502 -1.67 14.43 30.78
N ASP A 503 -1.38 13.34 31.52
CA ASP A 503 -2.22 12.14 31.52
C ASP A 503 -3.64 12.44 32.03
N LEU A 504 -3.77 13.30 33.04
CA LEU A 504 -5.07 13.72 33.56
C LEU A 504 -5.85 14.53 32.52
N SER A 505 -5.18 15.37 31.72
CA SER A 505 -5.80 16.13 30.62
C SER A 505 -6.31 15.20 29.52
N GLN A 506 -5.51 14.19 29.14
CA GLN A 506 -5.89 13.18 28.14
C GLN A 506 -7.10 12.37 28.63
N LEU A 507 -7.11 11.98 29.91
CA LEU A 507 -8.22 11.24 30.50
C LEU A 507 -9.51 12.08 30.55
N ARG A 508 -9.42 13.38 30.85
CA ARG A 508 -10.59 14.29 30.76
C ARG A 508 -11.13 14.36 29.33
N GLY A 509 -10.24 14.38 28.33
CA GLY A 509 -10.63 14.31 26.92
C GLY A 509 -11.45 13.07 26.60
N LEU A 510 -10.98 11.89 27.05
CA LEU A 510 -11.70 10.62 26.89
C LEU A 510 -13.07 10.64 27.57
N PHE A 511 -13.15 11.12 28.82
CA PHE A 511 -14.43 11.27 29.53
C PHE A 511 -15.41 12.20 28.79
N LYS A 512 -14.93 13.34 28.30
CA LYS A 512 -15.76 14.30 27.54
C LYS A 512 -16.29 13.68 26.26
N SER A 513 -15.45 12.96 25.49
CA SER A 513 -15.89 12.27 24.28
C SER A 513 -16.90 11.16 24.58
N GLN A 514 -16.74 10.45 25.70
CA GLN A 514 -17.66 9.38 26.09
C GLN A 514 -19.03 9.94 26.47
N LEU A 515 -19.08 10.99 27.30
CA LEU A 515 -20.31 11.68 27.68
C LEU A 515 -21.07 12.19 26.46
N MET A 516 -20.35 12.74 25.48
CA MET A 516 -20.95 13.25 24.25
C MET A 516 -21.52 12.12 23.38
N GLY A 517 -20.78 11.01 23.23
CA GLY A 517 -21.27 9.83 22.51
C GLY A 517 -22.54 9.23 23.16
N VAL A 518 -22.56 9.13 24.49
CA VAL A 518 -23.74 8.68 25.25
C VAL A 518 -24.92 9.63 25.06
N GLY A 519 -24.69 10.95 25.10
CA GLY A 519 -25.74 11.96 24.89
C GLY A 519 -26.34 11.98 23.49
N MET A 520 -25.56 11.67 22.45
CA MET A 520 -26.03 11.63 21.06
C MET A 520 -26.79 10.33 20.72
N THR A 521 -26.55 9.25 21.45
CA THR A 521 -27.09 7.92 21.13
C THR A 521 -28.64 7.83 21.17
N PRO A 522 -29.36 8.46 22.12
CA PRO A 522 -30.82 8.52 22.11
C PRO A 522 -31.41 9.38 20.98
N ILE A 523 -30.64 10.34 20.45
CA ILE A 523 -31.13 11.30 19.44
C ILE A 523 -31.18 10.66 18.06
N MET A 524 -30.18 9.83 17.74
CA MET A 524 -30.01 9.20 16.42
C MET A 524 -31.21 8.35 15.96
N PRO A 525 -31.76 7.42 16.77
CA PRO A 525 -32.92 6.61 16.35
C PRO A 525 -34.20 7.44 16.20
N THR A 526 -34.36 8.46 17.05
CA THR A 526 -35.59 9.27 17.15
C THR A 526 -35.75 10.23 15.98
N TYR A 527 -34.64 10.71 15.39
CA TYR A 527 -34.65 11.63 14.25
C TYR A 527 -34.32 10.97 12.90
N PHE A 528 -33.52 9.90 12.88
CA PHE A 528 -32.98 9.32 11.63
C PHE A 528 -33.42 7.89 11.35
N ASN A 529 -34.34 7.32 12.16
CA ASN A 529 -34.86 5.96 12.00
C ASN A 529 -33.75 4.88 11.89
N TYR A 530 -32.68 5.06 12.69
CA TYR A 530 -31.39 4.38 12.54
C TYR A 530 -31.12 3.46 13.74
N THR A 531 -31.53 2.18 13.69
CA THR A 531 -31.51 1.22 14.84
C THR A 531 -30.29 0.28 14.89
N ASN A 532 -29.63 0.01 13.76
CA ASN A 532 -28.39 -0.80 13.70
C ASN A 532 -27.16 -0.30 14.50
N PRO A 533 -26.99 0.99 14.89
CA PRO A 533 -25.77 1.46 15.57
C PRO A 533 -25.56 0.99 17.00
N LEU A 534 -26.60 0.68 17.77
CA LEU A 534 -26.49 0.45 19.22
C LEU A 534 -25.60 -0.75 19.56
N LEU A 535 -25.72 -1.83 18.79
CA LEU A 535 -24.89 -3.02 18.95
C LEU A 535 -23.41 -2.67 18.68
N ILE A 536 -23.13 -1.97 17.58
CA ILE A 536 -21.78 -1.51 17.20
C ILE A 536 -21.18 -0.58 18.26
N GLN A 537 -21.99 0.37 18.75
CA GLN A 537 -21.61 1.31 19.80
C GLN A 537 -21.43 0.65 21.17
N SER A 538 -21.96 -0.55 21.39
CA SER A 538 -21.70 -1.32 22.62
C SER A 538 -20.33 -2.02 22.61
N ILE A 539 -19.72 -2.24 21.44
CA ILE A 539 -18.49 -3.05 21.31
C ILE A 539 -17.28 -2.20 20.92
N ILE A 540 -17.40 -1.31 19.91
CA ILE A 540 -16.24 -0.56 19.40
C ILE A 540 -15.67 0.42 20.44
N PRO A 541 -16.47 1.28 21.10
CA PRO A 541 -15.96 2.17 22.15
C PRO A 541 -15.35 1.40 23.32
N LEU A 542 -15.93 0.25 23.68
CA LEU A 542 -15.42 -0.62 24.74
C LEU A 542 -14.02 -1.13 24.39
N LYS A 543 -13.86 -1.69 23.19
CA LYS A 543 -12.55 -2.10 22.68
C LYS A 543 -11.56 -0.93 22.66
N GLY A 544 -11.98 0.22 22.13
CA GLY A 544 -11.16 1.44 22.07
C GLY A 544 -10.69 1.91 23.45
N ALA A 545 -11.54 1.80 24.48
CA ALA A 545 -11.18 2.13 25.85
C ALA A 545 -10.03 1.24 26.36
N PHE A 546 -10.06 -0.07 26.08
CA PHE A 546 -8.97 -1.00 26.46
C PHE A 546 -7.69 -0.84 25.62
N GLU A 547 -7.81 -0.38 24.37
CA GLU A 547 -6.66 -0.16 23.48
C GLU A 547 -5.98 1.21 23.66
N GLY A 548 -6.59 2.12 24.44
CA GLY A 548 -6.08 3.47 24.67
C GLY A 548 -4.70 3.51 25.35
N ASN A 549 -3.87 4.47 24.97
CA ASN A 549 -2.49 4.59 25.47
C ASN A 549 -2.42 4.74 27.00
N LEU A 550 -3.35 5.49 27.59
CA LEU A 550 -3.48 5.63 29.04
C LEU A 550 -3.71 4.29 29.74
N VAL A 551 -4.60 3.46 29.19
CA VAL A 551 -4.93 2.15 29.75
C VAL A 551 -3.75 1.20 29.60
N LYS A 552 -3.07 1.20 28.44
CA LYS A 552 -1.84 0.40 28.26
C LYS A 552 -0.76 0.73 29.27
N VAL A 553 -0.53 2.02 29.57
CA VAL A 553 0.53 2.44 30.49
C VAL A 553 0.14 2.27 31.97
N HIS A 554 -1.11 2.56 32.33
CA HIS A 554 -1.53 2.61 33.75
C HIS A 554 -2.31 1.40 34.24
N LEU A 555 -3.08 0.74 33.37
CA LEU A 555 -3.80 -0.50 33.71
C LEU A 555 -2.97 -1.74 33.34
N LEU A 556 -2.38 -1.78 32.14
CA LEU A 556 -1.62 -2.94 31.64
C LEU A 556 -0.12 -2.89 31.96
N GLY A 557 0.36 -1.81 32.57
CA GLY A 557 1.75 -1.68 33.04
C GLY A 557 2.82 -1.62 31.93
N GLN A 558 2.44 -1.29 30.69
CA GLN A 558 3.40 -1.19 29.58
C GLN A 558 4.36 0.00 29.76
N SER A 559 5.61 -0.17 29.35
CA SER A 559 6.62 0.90 29.41
C SER A 559 6.27 2.05 28.45
N ALA A 560 6.46 3.29 28.90
CA ALA A 560 6.21 4.49 28.10
C ALA A 560 7.35 4.79 27.10
N SER A 561 7.64 3.82 26.25
CA SER A 561 8.72 3.83 25.25
C SER A 561 8.17 3.58 23.85
N GLY A 562 8.90 3.98 22.80
CA GLY A 562 8.44 3.82 21.41
C GLY A 562 7.11 4.56 21.17
N ASP A 563 6.10 3.84 20.67
CA ASP A 563 4.77 4.38 20.36
C ASP A 563 3.97 4.86 21.60
N LEU A 564 4.37 4.43 22.80
CA LEU A 564 3.78 4.87 24.06
C LEU A 564 4.56 6.02 24.73
N LYS A 565 5.60 6.54 24.08
CA LYS A 565 6.33 7.72 24.55
C LYS A 565 5.41 8.95 24.48
N ARG A 566 5.33 9.69 25.58
CA ARG A 566 4.57 10.95 25.69
C ARG A 566 5.37 12.12 25.09
N PRO A 567 4.71 13.17 24.59
CA PRO A 567 3.26 13.29 24.35
C PRO A 567 2.79 12.43 23.16
N TRP A 568 1.57 11.90 23.24
CA TRP A 568 0.96 11.13 22.15
C TRP A 568 0.33 12.06 21.11
N LYS A 569 0.36 11.66 19.82
CA LYS A 569 -0.41 12.34 18.77
C LYS A 569 -1.88 12.42 19.20
N ALA A 570 -2.53 13.56 18.97
CA ALA A 570 -3.94 13.72 19.29
C ALA A 570 -4.75 12.62 18.60
N ALA A 571 -5.39 11.76 19.39
CA ALA A 571 -6.32 10.78 18.84
C ALA A 571 -7.52 11.56 18.30
N ALA A 572 -7.81 11.45 17.00
CA ALA A 572 -9.07 11.90 16.46
C ALA A 572 -10.17 11.03 17.09
N GLY A 573 -10.73 11.46 18.21
CA GLY A 573 -11.95 10.85 18.73
C GLY A 573 -13.10 11.10 17.77
N MET A 574 -14.13 10.24 17.80
CA MET A 574 -15.34 10.35 16.94
C MET A 574 -15.95 11.77 16.91
N MET A 575 -15.85 12.52 18.01
CA MET A 575 -16.33 13.90 18.13
C MET A 575 -15.34 14.96 17.58
N GLY A 576 -14.03 14.72 17.68
CA GLY A 576 -13.01 15.54 16.99
C GLY A 576 -13.05 15.37 15.47
N MET A 577 -13.46 14.17 15.02
CA MET A 577 -13.78 13.88 13.62
C MET A 577 -15.04 14.60 13.15
N MET A 578 -16.11 14.68 13.97
CA MET A 578 -17.32 15.44 13.62
C MET A 578 -17.14 16.96 13.65
N GLN A 579 -16.18 17.49 14.42
CA GLN A 579 -15.88 18.93 14.49
C GLN A 579 -14.84 19.41 13.47
N GLY A 580 -14.37 18.56 12.54
CA GLY A 580 -13.40 18.96 11.52
C GLY A 580 -12.02 19.33 12.08
N GLN A 581 -11.68 18.93 13.30
CA GLN A 581 -10.37 19.20 13.88
C GLN A 581 -9.36 18.17 13.38
N GLY A 582 -8.66 18.48 12.28
CA GLY A 582 -7.50 17.70 11.85
C GLY A 582 -6.39 17.75 12.89
N ALA A 583 -5.81 16.60 13.23
CA ALA A 583 -4.68 16.51 14.15
C ALA A 583 -3.41 17.07 13.48
N GLY A 584 -2.95 18.25 13.89
CA GLY A 584 -1.59 18.69 13.59
C GLY A 584 -0.57 17.84 14.35
N GLU A 585 0.68 17.83 13.88
CA GLU A 585 1.75 17.05 14.50
C GLU A 585 2.32 17.75 15.74
N ILE A 586 2.35 17.04 16.88
CA ILE A 586 2.95 17.54 18.12
C ILE A 586 4.48 17.49 17.98
N LYS A 587 5.14 18.64 18.08
CA LYS A 587 6.60 18.73 17.98
C LYS A 587 7.25 18.68 19.36
N THR A 588 8.32 17.92 19.47
CA THR A 588 9.09 17.74 20.72
C THR A 588 10.56 18.11 20.58
N ASP A 589 10.99 18.54 19.39
CA ASP A 589 12.37 18.93 19.14
C ASP A 589 12.67 20.33 19.74
N LYS A 590 13.91 20.50 20.19
CA LYS A 590 14.37 21.71 20.87
C LYS A 590 14.19 22.97 20.00
N LYS A 591 14.40 22.87 18.69
CA LYS A 591 14.30 24.02 17.77
C LYS A 591 12.86 24.51 17.66
N SER A 592 11.89 23.60 17.54
CA SER A 592 10.46 23.94 17.47
C SER A 592 9.94 24.54 18.77
N ILE A 593 10.39 24.01 19.92
CA ILE A 593 10.03 24.55 21.23
C ILE A 593 10.57 25.97 21.40
N GLU A 594 11.85 26.20 21.08
CA GLU A 594 12.46 27.54 21.14
C GLU A 594 11.81 28.52 20.17
N ALA A 595 11.40 28.08 18.98
CA ALA A 595 10.70 28.90 18.00
C ALA A 595 9.32 29.35 18.51
N ALA A 596 8.53 28.44 19.10
CA ALA A 596 7.22 28.75 19.67
C ALA A 596 7.32 29.61 20.95
N GLU A 597 8.35 29.41 21.77
CA GLU A 597 8.62 30.26 22.94
C GLU A 597 9.03 31.69 22.54
N ARG A 598 9.69 31.87 21.38
CA ARG A 598 10.04 33.20 20.85
C ARG A 598 8.86 33.94 20.26
N SER A 599 7.96 33.25 19.55
CA SER A 599 6.81 33.89 18.91
C SER A 599 5.77 34.36 19.95
N GLY A 600 5.59 33.60 21.04
CA GLY A 600 4.73 33.99 22.17
C GLY A 600 5.20 35.19 23.00
N ARG A 601 6.45 35.67 22.83
CA ARG A 601 6.97 36.87 23.51
C ARG A 601 6.78 38.18 22.73
N GLY A 602 6.32 38.12 21.47
CA GLY A 602 6.19 39.28 20.58
C GLY A 602 4.98 40.20 20.79
N GLY A 603 4.19 39.99 21.86
CA GLY A 603 2.93 40.71 22.11
C GLY A 603 3.04 42.01 22.93
N ALA A 604 4.21 42.35 23.48
CA ALA A 604 4.41 43.62 24.18
C ALA A 604 5.09 44.63 23.24
N LYS A 605 4.29 45.43 22.52
CA LYS A 605 4.75 46.71 21.99
C LYS A 605 4.76 47.71 23.13
N GLU A 606 5.94 48.11 23.59
CA GLU A 606 6.17 49.46 24.14
C GLU A 606 6.55 50.37 22.96
N GLU A 607 5.89 51.53 22.92
CA GLU A 607 5.89 52.67 21.98
C GLU A 607 6.76 52.65 20.71
#